data_AF-A0A932D4N2-F1
#
_entry.id   AF-A0A932D4N2-F1
#
_cell.length_a   1.000
_cell.length_b   1.000
_cell.length_c   1.000
_cell.angle_alpha   90.00
_cell.angle_beta   90.00
_cell.angle_gamma   90.00
#
_symmetry.space_group_name_H-M   'P 1'
#
loop_
_entity.id
_entity.type
_entity.pdbx_description
1 polymer ?
#
loop_
_entity_poly.entity_id
_entity_poly.type
_entity_poly.pdbx_seq_one_letter_code
_entity_poly.pdbx_strand_id
1 'polypeptide(L)' 'MPDQFGAFTATELYCPKCRRAQPVREKLLLILPSGELHEYLCAHCAESLGKRTVSGPAVRTAAAAAPRRTGAARRLLR' A
#
# COMPACT_ATOMS: atom_id res chain seq x y z
N MET A 1 18.09 -21.59 -0.39
CA MET A 1 18.31 -21.18 1.02
C MET A 1 17.00 -20.57 1.50
N PRO A 2 16.35 -21.11 2.54
CA PRO A 2 15.25 -20.39 3.17
C PRO A 2 15.79 -19.05 3.70
N ASP A 3 14.96 -18.00 3.66
CA ASP A 3 15.35 -16.69 4.19
C ASP A 3 15.72 -16.82 5.66
N GLN A 4 16.95 -16.44 5.99
CA GLN A 4 17.52 -16.62 7.33
C GLN A 4 16.95 -15.60 8.32
N PHE A 5 16.34 -14.53 7.81
CA PHE A 5 15.70 -13.46 8.57
C PHE A 5 14.35 -13.12 7.94
N GLY A 6 13.37 -12.74 8.76
CA GLY A 6 12.08 -12.26 8.28
C GLY A 6 12.16 -10.84 7.71
N ALA A 7 10.99 -10.21 7.50
CA ALA A 7 10.93 -8.84 7.00
C ALA A 7 11.32 -7.83 8.10
N PHE A 8 12.25 -6.92 7.78
CA PHE A 8 12.66 -5.85 8.70
C PHE A 8 11.59 -4.76 8.82
N THR A 9 11.46 -4.22 10.04
CA THR A 9 10.55 -3.13 10.41
C THR A 9 11.32 -2.06 11.17
N ALA A 10 10.91 -0.80 11.05
CA ALA A 10 11.48 0.27 11.87
C ALA A 10 11.01 0.12 13.33
N THR A 11 11.94 0.11 14.27
CA THR A 11 11.64 0.12 15.71
C THR A 11 11.52 1.54 16.25
N GLU A 12 12.38 2.45 15.79
CA GLU A 12 12.40 3.86 16.16
C GLU A 12 12.60 4.76 14.94
N LEU A 13 11.97 5.94 14.96
CA LEU A 13 12.17 7.00 13.97
C LEU A 13 12.23 8.36 14.68
N TYR A 14 12.90 9.34 14.06
CA TYR A 14 12.89 10.70 14.57
C TYR A 14 11.49 11.31 14.45
N CYS A 15 10.93 11.79 15.56
CA CYS A 15 9.64 12.46 15.58
C CYS A 15 9.83 13.99 15.63
N PRO A 16 9.33 14.75 14.64
CA PRO A 16 9.47 16.22 14.64
C PRO A 16 8.68 16.90 15.76
N LYS A 17 7.55 16.31 16.19
CA LYS A 17 6.75 16.83 17.32
C LYS A 17 7.40 16.57 18.68
N CYS A 18 7.94 15.37 18.89
CA CYS A 18 8.63 15.01 20.14
C CYS A 18 10.08 15.47 20.19
N ARG A 19 10.67 15.84 19.04
CA ARG A 19 12.05 16.31 18.87
C ARG A 19 13.12 15.32 19.33
N ARG A 20 12.85 14.02 19.17
CA ARG A 20 13.79 12.92 19.49
C ARG A 20 13.42 11.64 18.73
N ALA A 21 14.32 10.67 18.73
CA ALA A 21 14.00 9.30 18.32
C ALA A 21 12.87 8.77 19.21
N GLN A 22 11.83 8.22 18.60
CA GLN A 22 10.68 7.65 19.28
C GLN A 22 10.36 6.28 18.72
N PRO A 23 9.91 5.34 19.59
CA PRO A 23 9.40 4.07 19.12
C PRO A 23 8.19 4.29 18.22
N VAL A 24 8.05 3.44 17.21
CA VAL A 24 6.97 3.55 16.22
C VAL A 24 6.01 2.37 16.29
N ARG A 25 4.75 2.63 15.93
CA ARG A 25 3.72 1.62 15.72
C ARG A 25 3.40 1.57 14.24
N GLU A 26 3.31 0.38 13.68
CA GLU A 26 2.90 0.19 12.28
C GLU A 26 1.37 0.09 12.21
N LYS A 27 0.77 0.81 11.28
CA LYS A 27 -0.67 0.79 11.01
C LYS A 27 -0.91 0.53 9.53
N LEU A 28 -1.67 -0.51 9.20
CA LEU A 28 -2.09 -0.76 7.83
C LEU A 28 -2.94 0.41 7.33
N LEU A 29 -2.54 0.98 6.19
CA LEU A 29 -3.29 2.01 5.49
C LEU A 29 -4.17 1.42 4.41
N LEU A 30 -3.57 0.61 3.52
CA LEU A 30 -4.23 0.15 2.29
C LEU A 30 -3.74 -1.25 1.91
N ILE A 31 -4.67 -2.07 1.43
CA ILE A 31 -4.36 -3.33 0.76
C ILE A 31 -4.33 -3.05 -0.74
N LEU A 32 -3.21 -3.39 -1.38
CA LEU A 32 -2.94 -3.23 -2.80
C LEU A 32 -2.91 -4.61 -3.48
N PRO A 33 -3.15 -4.69 -4.81
CA PRO A 33 -2.96 -5.94 -5.54
C PRO A 33 -1.55 -6.52 -5.38
N SER A 34 -0.53 -5.68 -5.21
CA SER A 34 0.87 -6.08 -5.05
C SER A 34 1.32 -6.29 -3.60
N GLY A 35 0.45 -6.08 -2.61
CA GLY A 35 0.82 -6.15 -1.20
C GLY A 35 0.12 -5.14 -0.31
N GLU A 36 0.78 -4.64 0.71
CA GLU A 36 0.18 -3.82 1.77
C GLU A 36 0.98 -2.54 2.00
N LEU A 37 0.28 -1.41 2.10
CA LEU A 37 0.86 -0.13 2.48
C LEU A 37 0.57 0.14 3.96
N HIS A 38 1.62 0.38 4.72
CA HIS A 38 1.57 0.71 6.13
C HIS A 38 2.13 2.11 6.38
N GLU A 39 1.69 2.69 7.48
CA GLU A 39 2.21 3.94 8.05
C GLU A 39 2.87 3.67 9.40
N TYR A 40 4.00 4.33 9.63
CA TYR A 40 4.64 4.36 10.94
C TYR A 40 4.16 5.59 11.70
N LEU A 41 3.56 5.36 12.85
CA LEU A 41 3.11 6.39 13.76
C LEU A 41 4.01 6.44 14.99
N CYS A 42 4.36 7.64 15.44
CA CYS A 42 5.03 7.85 16.71
C CYS A 42 4.19 7.23 17.83
N ALA A 43 4.75 6.29 18.60
CA ALA A 43 4.01 5.61 19.66
C ALA A 43 3.56 6.54 20.80
N HIS A 44 4.18 7.72 20.92
CA HIS A 44 3.88 8.71 21.95
C HIS A 44 2.86 9.76 21.50
N CYS A 45 3.05 10.39 20.34
CA CYS A 45 2.22 11.52 19.89
C CYS A 45 1.37 11.23 18.64
N ALA A 46 1.43 10.00 18.10
CA ALA A 46 0.72 9.54 16.90
C ALA A 46 1.04 10.30 15.60
N GLU A 47 2.12 11.09 15.57
CA GLU A 47 2.58 11.73 14.34
C GLU A 47 2.99 10.69 13.29
N SER A 48 2.63 10.92 12.03
CA SER A 48 3.10 10.11 10.90
C SER A 48 4.59 10.36 10.65
N LEU A 49 5.40 9.32 10.80
CA LEU A 49 6.86 9.39 10.67
C LEU A 49 7.37 8.73 9.38
N GLY A 50 6.54 7.98 8.67
CA GLY A 50 6.94 7.33 7.43
C GLY A 50 5.94 6.30 6.94
N LYS A 51 6.27 5.67 5.81
CA LYS A 51 5.46 4.63 5.19
C LYS A 51 6.33 3.43 4.82
N ARG A 52 5.75 2.24 4.88
CA ARG A 52 6.37 0.98 4.46
C ARG A 52 5.43 0.23 3.54
N THR A 53 5.95 -0.27 2.44
CA THR A 53 5.22 -1.18 1.55
C THR A 53 5.75 -2.58 1.77
N VAL A 54 4.85 -3.51 2.10
CA VAL A 54 5.14 -4.94 2.18
C VAL A 54 4.66 -5.57 0.88
N SER A 55 5.56 -6.15 0.11
CA SER A 55 5.18 -6.90 -1.09
C SER A 55 4.49 -8.20 -0.67
N GLY A 56 3.29 -8.42 -1.18
CA GLY A 56 2.49 -9.62 -0.93
C GLY A 56 2.27 -10.41 -2.22
N PRO A 57 1.77 -11.66 -2.13
CA PRO A 57 1.36 -12.41 -3.31
C PRO A 57 0.28 -11.61 -4.05
N ALA A 58 0.43 -11.51 -5.38
CA ALA A 58 -0.43 -10.67 -6.18
C ALA A 58 -1.90 -11.08 -6.03
N VAL A 59 -2.72 -10.26 -5.37
CA VAL A 59 -4.17 -10.49 -5.28
C VAL A 59 -4.76 -10.04 -6.60
N ARG A 60 -5.29 -10.99 -7.38
CA ARG A 60 -5.99 -10.69 -8.63
C ARG A 60 -7.28 -9.94 -8.32
N THR A 61 -7.21 -8.61 -8.28
CA THR A 61 -8.40 -7.80 -8.43
C THR A 61 -8.90 -8.00 -9.85
N ALA A 62 -10.16 -8.42 -10.01
CA ALA A 62 -10.82 -8.43 -11.31
C ALA A 62 -10.98 -6.97 -11.75
N ALA A 63 -9.93 -6.39 -12.31
CA ALA A 63 -9.94 -5.03 -12.81
C ALA A 63 -11.05 -4.92 -13.88
N ALA A 64 -11.87 -3.87 -13.72
CA ALA A 64 -13.08 -3.57 -14.46
C ALA A 64 -13.03 -4.04 -15.92
N ALA A 65 -13.91 -4.99 -16.26
CA ALA A 65 -14.23 -5.31 -17.64
C ALA A 65 -14.81 -4.04 -18.29
N ALA A 66 -13.98 -3.31 -19.04
CA ALA A 66 -14.49 -2.26 -19.92
C ALA A 66 -15.51 -2.90 -20.86
N PRO A 67 -16.73 -2.35 -21.01
CA PRO A 67 -17.68 -2.89 -21.97
C PRO A 67 -17.07 -2.71 -23.36
N ARG A 68 -16.87 -3.83 -24.08
CA ARG A 68 -16.54 -3.80 -25.49
C ARG A 68 -17.68 -3.10 -26.22
N ARG A 69 -17.47 -1.85 -26.65
CA ARG A 69 -18.39 -1.17 -27.57
C ARG A 69 -18.30 -1.91 -28.91
N THR A 70 -19.13 -2.93 -29.09
CA THR A 70 -19.33 -3.58 -30.38
C THR A 70 -19.95 -2.54 -31.32
N GLY A 71 -19.19 -2.14 -32.34
CA GLY A 71 -19.64 -1.19 -33.35
C GLY A 71 -20.88 -1.71 -34.07
N ALA A 72 -21.98 -0.96 -33.98
CA ALA A 72 -23.12 -1.12 -34.88
C ALA A 72 -22.85 -0.29 -36.13
N ALA A 73 -22.31 -0.94 -37.16
CA ALA A 73 -22.36 -0.42 -38.52
C ALA A 73 -23.84 -0.30 -38.95
N ARG A 74 -24.42 0.89 -38.84
CA ARG A 74 -25.68 1.20 -39.53
C ARG A 74 -25.37 1.83 -40.88
N ARG A 75 -25.18 0.95 -41.86
CA ARG A 75 -25.34 1.24 -43.28
C ARG A 75 -26.85 1.32 -43.57
N LEU A 76 -27.40 2.53 -43.75
CA LEU A 76 -28.72 2.80 -44.36
C LEU A 76 -28.62 4.19 -45.02
N LEU A 77 -28.20 4.25 -46.29
CA LEU A 77 -29.08 4.44 -47.46
C LEU A 77 -29.82 5.79 -47.44
N ARG A 78 -29.16 6.83 -48.01
CA ARG A 78 -29.78 7.84 -48.88
C ARG A 78 -28.76 8.24 -49.94
#